data_AF-A0A1B6AMM2-F1
#
_entry.id   AF-A0A1B6AMM2-F1
#
_cell.length_a   1.000
_cell.length_b   1.000
_cell.length_c   1.000
_cell.angle_alpha   90.00
_cell.angle_beta   90.00
_cell.angle_gamma   90.00
#
_symmetry.space_group_name_H-M   'P 1'
#
loop_
_entity.id
_entity.type
_entity.pdbx_description
1 polymer ?
#
loop_
_entity_poly.entity_id
_entity_poly.type
_entity_poly.pdbx_seq_one_letter_code
_entity_poly.pdbx_strand_id
1 'polypeptide(L)'
;MSDPAAEVRQRIRELLAGVFGDPSFVSTVDDAVSLREAGVPSTALVALLVAMEDAFGFEWDDDVRPEVLRSIDSLACHVVALRT
;
A
#
# COMPACT_ATOMS: atom_id res chain seq x y z
N MET A 1 7.23 13.31 -17.63
CA MET A 1 6.02 12.47 -17.55
C MET A 1 6.10 11.79 -16.20
N SER A 2 5.20 12.12 -15.27
CA SER A 2 5.16 11.43 -13.99
C SER A 2 4.81 9.96 -14.22
N ASP A 3 5.54 9.05 -13.59
CA ASP A 3 5.16 7.65 -13.52
C ASP A 3 3.98 7.52 -12.53
N PRO A 4 2.75 7.20 -13.00
CA PRO A 4 1.59 7.10 -12.12
C PRO A 4 1.80 6.08 -11.00
N ALA A 5 2.57 5.02 -11.26
CA ALA A 5 2.90 4.02 -10.25
C ALA A 5 3.83 4.60 -9.18
N ALA A 6 4.76 5.48 -9.53
CA ALA A 6 5.62 6.15 -8.54
C ALA A 6 4.83 7.08 -7.62
N GLU A 7 3.87 7.84 -8.15
CA GLU A 7 3.00 8.71 -7.35
C GLU A 7 2.10 7.89 -6.39
N VAL A 8 1.54 6.78 -6.89
CA VAL A 8 0.73 5.88 -6.06
C VAL A 8 1.57 5.21 -4.97
N ARG A 9 2.80 4.74 -5.27
CA ARG A 9 3.71 4.17 -4.26
C ARG A 9 4.06 5.19 -3.18
N GLN A 10 4.36 6.43 -3.56
CA GLN A 10 4.61 7.50 -2.61
C GLN A 10 3.39 7.74 -1.71
N ARG A 11 2.20 7.76 -2.29
CA ARG A 11 0.97 7.94 -1.51
C ARG A 11 0.71 6.77 -0.55
N ILE A 12 0.93 5.53 -0.97
CA ILE A 12 0.83 4.35 -0.11
C ILE A 12 1.81 4.44 1.06
N ARG A 13 3.05 4.92 0.82
CA ARG A 13 4.03 5.15 1.90
C ARG A 13 3.53 6.16 2.92
N GLU A 14 2.95 7.27 2.49
CA GLU A 14 2.40 8.28 3.40
C GLU A 14 1.27 7.70 4.28
N LEU A 15 0.37 6.91 3.67
CA LEU A 15 -0.69 6.21 4.40
C LEU A 15 -0.11 5.21 5.40
N LEU A 16 0.88 4.42 4.97
CA LEU A 16 1.55 3.44 5.83
C LEU A 16 2.25 4.12 7.01
N ALA A 17 2.91 5.25 6.79
CA ALA A 17 3.53 6.04 7.86
C ALA A 17 2.50 6.59 8.84
N GLY A 18 1.33 7.00 8.33
CA GLY A 18 0.20 7.47 9.15
C GLY A 18 -0.39 6.39 10.05
N VAL A 19 -0.54 5.16 9.56
CA VAL A 19 -1.14 4.05 10.33
C VAL A 19 -0.13 3.31 11.21
N PHE A 20 1.13 3.21 10.78
CA PHE A 20 2.18 2.53 11.52
C PHE A 20 2.82 3.43 12.58
N GLY A 21 2.80 4.75 12.37
CA GLY A 21 3.33 5.74 13.30
C GLY A 21 4.84 5.95 13.27
N ASP A 22 5.57 5.24 12.40
CA ASP A 22 7.01 5.41 12.20
C ASP A 22 7.36 5.72 10.73
N PRO A 23 7.49 7.00 10.37
CA PRO A 23 7.87 7.42 9.02
C PRO A 23 9.28 6.97 8.63
N SER A 24 10.17 6.78 9.60
CA SER A 24 11.56 6.38 9.34
C SER A 24 11.63 4.94 8.88
N PHE A 25 10.86 4.05 9.52
CA PHE A 25 10.69 2.68 9.08
C PHE A 25 10.17 2.61 7.63
N VAL A 26 9.08 3.30 7.33
CA VAL A 26 8.43 3.26 6.01
C VAL A 26 9.34 3.77 4.88
N SER A 27 10.21 4.74 5.18
CA SER A 27 11.19 5.24 4.21
C SER A 27 12.25 4.20 3.81
N THR A 28 12.44 3.16 4.64
CA THR A 28 13.44 2.10 4.42
C THR A 28 12.85 0.79 3.87
N VAL A 29 11.52 0.65 3.84
CA VAL A 29 10.85 -0.53 3.29
C VAL A 29 11.00 -0.55 1.77
N ASP A 30 11.53 -1.66 1.25
CA ASP A 30 11.62 -1.92 -0.19
C ASP A 30 10.23 -2.19 -0.79
N ASP A 31 9.96 -1.65 -1.98
CA ASP A 31 8.65 -1.74 -2.64
C ASP A 31 8.25 -3.17 -2.99
N ALA A 32 9.23 -4.05 -3.27
CA ALA A 32 9.02 -5.42 -3.67
C ALA A 32 8.94 -6.39 -2.47
N VAL A 33 9.39 -5.95 -1.29
CA VAL A 33 9.40 -6.80 -0.08
C VAL A 33 7.99 -6.93 0.49
N SER A 34 7.69 -8.10 1.04
CA SER A 34 6.43 -8.31 1.74
C SER A 34 6.33 -7.39 2.95
N LEU A 35 5.23 -6.65 3.07
CA LEU A 35 4.98 -5.79 4.23
C LEU A 35 5.06 -6.59 5.55
N ARG A 36 4.59 -7.84 5.54
CA ARG A 36 4.71 -8.74 6.69
C ARG A 36 6.16 -9.12 7.00
N GLU A 37 6.97 -9.38 5.97
CA GLU A 37 8.40 -9.71 6.14
C GLU A 37 9.20 -8.48 6.57
N ALA A 38 8.78 -7.29 6.16
CA ALA A 38 9.33 -6.02 6.61
C ALA A 38 9.03 -5.73 8.10
N GLY A 39 8.07 -6.44 8.71
CA GLY A 39 7.68 -6.25 10.10
C GLY A 39 6.40 -5.43 10.30
N VAL A 40 5.64 -5.15 9.24
CA VAL A 40 4.32 -4.52 9.36
C VAL A 40 3.34 -5.52 9.98
N PRO A 41 2.75 -5.20 11.15
CA PRO A 41 1.79 -6.08 11.79
C PRO A 41 0.50 -6.16 10.98
N SER A 42 -0.22 -7.28 11.08
CA SER A 42 -1.49 -7.50 10.38
C SER A 42 -2.52 -6.40 10.64
N THR A 43 -2.53 -5.82 11.84
CA THR A 43 -3.45 -4.71 12.19
C THR A 43 -3.11 -3.42 11.45
N ALA A 44 -1.83 -3.10 11.27
CA ALA A 44 -1.39 -1.95 10.48
C ALA A 44 -1.64 -2.18 8.98
N LEU A 45 -1.48 -3.42 8.51
CA LEU A 45 -1.85 -3.78 7.14
C LEU A 45 -3.35 -3.54 6.89
N VAL A 46 -4.23 -4.05 7.76
CA VAL A 46 -5.68 -3.83 7.63
C VAL A 46 -6.01 -2.33 7.70
N ALA A 47 -5.39 -1.58 8.62
CA ALA A 47 -5.58 -0.14 8.70
C ALA A 47 -5.11 0.59 7.43
N LEU A 48 -4.00 0.15 6.82
CA LEU A 48 -3.56 0.67 5.52
C LEU A 48 -4.59 0.39 4.43
N LEU A 49 -5.16 -0.81 4.36
CA LEU A 49 -6.15 -1.17 3.34
C LEU A 49 -7.38 -0.27 3.42
N VAL A 50 -7.92 -0.04 4.62
CA VAL A 50 -9.05 0.88 4.84
C VAL A 50 -8.65 2.32 4.48
N ALA A 51 -7.45 2.76 4.84
CA ALA A 51 -6.97 4.09 4.50
C ALA A 51 -6.78 4.28 2.97
N MET A 52 -6.46 3.20 2.25
CA MET A 52 -6.35 3.22 0.79
C MET A 52 -7.72 3.37 0.12
N GLU A 53 -8.76 2.71 0.63
CA GLU A 53 -10.13 2.85 0.12
C GLU A 53 -10.58 4.32 0.14
N ASP A 54 -10.40 4.98 1.28
CA ASP A 54 -10.71 6.41 1.45
C ASP A 54 -9.81 7.31 0.58
N ALA A 55 -8.50 7.05 0.55
CA ALA A 55 -7.55 7.90 -0.16
C ALA A 55 -7.63 7.81 -1.68
N PHE A 56 -8.00 6.65 -2.22
CA PHE A 56 -8.04 6.40 -3.66
C PHE A 56 -9.46 6.30 -4.21
N GLY A 57 -10.48 6.23 -3.35
CA GLY A 57 -11.91 6.24 -3.72
C GLY A 57 -12.38 4.92 -4.31
N PHE A 58 -11.95 3.79 -3.74
CA PHE A 58 -12.37 2.45 -4.16
C PHE A 58 -12.69 1.58 -2.94
N GLU A 59 -13.27 0.40 -3.16
CA GLU A 59 -13.52 -0.61 -2.13
C GLU A 59 -12.77 -1.90 -2.52
N TRP A 60 -12.17 -2.58 -1.54
CA TRP A 60 -11.54 -3.88 -1.80
C TRP A 60 -12.61 -4.95 -2.07
N ASP A 61 -12.36 -5.80 -3.07
CA ASP A 61 -13.19 -6.99 -3.31
C ASP A 61 -12.91 -8.03 -2.20
N ASP A 62 -13.95 -8.69 -1.72
CA ASP A 62 -13.84 -9.80 -0.76
C ASP A 62 -12.95 -10.94 -1.30
N ASP A 63 -12.88 -11.09 -2.63
CA ASP A 63 -12.06 -12.07 -3.34
C ASP A 63 -10.63 -11.58 -3.70
N VAL A 64 -10.17 -10.46 -3.11
CA VAL A 64 -8.81 -9.95 -3.33
C VAL A 64 -7.77 -11.00 -2.95
N ARG A 65 -6.94 -11.34 -3.93
CA ARG A 65 -5.88 -12.32 -3.73
C ARG A 65 -4.80 -11.79 -2.77
N PRO A 66 -4.29 -12.61 -1.83
CA PRO A 66 -3.27 -12.20 -0.87
C PRO A 66 -2.00 -11.63 -1.51
N GLU A 67 -1.66 -12.06 -2.73
CA GLU A 67 -0.49 -11.58 -3.47
C GLU A 67 -0.60 -10.08 -3.80
N VAL A 68 -1.81 -9.55 -4.01
CA VAL A 68 -2.05 -8.12 -4.28
C VAL A 68 -1.73 -7.26 -3.05
N LEU A 69 -1.96 -7.82 -1.85
CA LEU A 69 -1.78 -7.16 -0.57
C LEU A 69 -0.38 -7.37 0.03
N ARG A 70 0.51 -8.02 -0.72
CA ARG A 70 1.80 -8.48 -0.21
C ARG A 70 2.81 -7.35 -0.08
N SER A 71 2.89 -6.45 -1.06
CA SER A 71 3.94 -5.42 -1.15
C SER A 71 3.40 -4.07 -1.61
N ILE A 72 4.16 -3.01 -1.38
CA ILE A 72 3.81 -1.64 -1.83
C ILE A 72 3.68 -1.61 -3.36
N ASP A 73 4.54 -2.32 -4.07
CA ASP A 73 4.48 -2.40 -5.53
C ASP A 73 3.20 -3.10 -6.02
N SER A 74 2.80 -4.19 -5.36
CA SER A 74 1.57 -4.93 -5.70
C SER A 74 0.31 -4.07 -5.46
N LEU A 75 0.28 -3.36 -4.34
CA LEU A 75 -0.78 -2.41 -4.00
C LEU A 75 -0.85 -1.27 -5.03
N ALA A 76 0.30 -0.72 -5.42
CA ALA A 76 0.36 0.36 -6.40
C ALA A 76 -0.09 -0.09 -7.78
N CYS A 77 0.34 -1.28 -8.22
CA CYS A 77 -0.11 -1.88 -9.47
C CYS A 77 -1.63 -2.07 -9.51
N HIS A 78 -2.24 -2.50 -8.39
CA HIS A 78 -3.69 -2.64 -8.29
C HIS A 78 -4.41 -1.30 -8.46
N VAL A 79 -4.00 -0.26 -7.72
CA VAL A 79 -4.62 1.07 -7.80
C VAL A 79 -4.45 1.69 -9.19
N VAL A 80 -3.30 1.49 -9.84
CA VAL A 80 -3.09 1.93 -11.23
C VAL A 80 -4.03 1.20 -12.17
N ALA A 81 -4.19 -0.12 -12.03
CA ALA A 81 -5.10 -0.91 -12.86
C ALA A 81 -6.58 -0.52 -12.71
N LEU A 82 -7.01 -0.01 -11.55
CA LEU A 82 -8.36 0.51 -11.34
C LEU A 82 -8.61 1.86 -12.04
N ARG A 83 -7.55 2.59 -12.38
CA ARG A 83 -7.61 3.95 -12.96
C ARG A 83 -7.43 3.98 -14.48
N THR A 84 -7.08 2.85 -15.08
CA THR A 84 -7.03 2.61 -16.52
C THR A 84 -8.37 2.10 -17.05
#